data_AF-A0A1Q3R9D0-F1
#
_entry.id   AF-A0A1Q3R9D0-F1
#
_cell.length_a   1.000
_cell.length_b   1.000
_cell.length_c   1.000
_cell.angle_alpha   90.00
_cell.angle_beta   90.00
_cell.angle_gamma   90.00
#
_symmetry.space_group_name_H-M   'P 1'
#
loop_
_entity.id
_entity.type
_entity.pdbx_description
1 polymer ?
#
loop_
_entity_poly.entity_id
_entity_poly.type
_entity_poly.pdbx_seq_one_letter_code
_entity_poly.pdbx_strand_id
1 'polypeptide(L)'
;MRHMLLASLWRWLIVITAAFALGGCAVVSEFKPSVAVRAMTPDEYVALRRGDLLGRGKLSAPTLQTIRVTGLDERVCATNTSLTCIEALTMMKDLDGETRLSALAELWLQHAMSISTAVPNSRIVSTSAWIETARHAYAYLFFTRRSPGERAFEERQTQVRDWYNYAVQKTVTQLFGLQHQALRAHAGEAEATLRLGDWALRVDLNARLPNDATTPRELLPANALAFQGLRGIYRRDGLGAELVAVTDAEPRSLDESGESSAGNGRPRVFPAWSEMPTPNVTAVLRFDALTVDELLASHELIVGVYDPLVQDYLQLHGQRVPLAGNFTAGYGLWLARSGFNQQSLRGLFGRERGIDQPHLYLMQPFDPRRRIIVMVHGLASSPEAWVNVANELLADEELRCEFQVWEIYYPTNMPVPASHAAIRQVLAAALHHFDPDEETLASHGLVLIGHSMGGLLARLMVSTADQQLWKWAASDARIDLDRLGSIRSQLDPLLRFQPFSGVERVVFIATPHRG
;
A
#
# COMPACT_ATOMS: atom_id res chain seq x y z
N MET A 1 -5.07 20.82 95.16
CA MET A 1 -3.90 21.21 94.35
C MET A 1 -3.41 20.14 93.35
N ARG A 2 -3.63 18.83 93.54
CA ARG A 2 -3.23 17.78 92.56
C ARG A 2 -4.01 17.79 91.22
N HIS A 3 -5.28 18.18 91.21
CA HIS A 3 -6.10 18.16 89.98
C HIS A 3 -5.78 19.30 88.97
N MET A 4 -5.26 20.45 89.42
CA MET A 4 -4.91 21.56 88.52
C MET A 4 -3.59 21.32 87.77
N LEU A 5 -2.64 20.58 88.37
CA LEU A 5 -1.36 20.26 87.73
C LEU A 5 -1.52 19.24 86.60
N LEU A 6 -2.39 18.23 86.76
CA LEU A 6 -2.67 17.26 85.68
C LEU A 6 -3.38 17.88 84.48
N ALA A 7 -4.31 18.81 84.69
CA ALA A 7 -5.02 19.48 83.59
C ALA A 7 -4.09 20.41 82.78
N SER A 8 -3.10 21.04 83.44
CA SER A 8 -2.06 21.83 82.77
C SER A 8 -1.15 20.94 81.91
N LEU A 9 -0.65 19.85 82.48
CA LEU A 9 0.19 18.88 81.77
C LEU A 9 -0.51 18.29 80.54
N TRP A 10 -1.81 17.98 80.64
CA TRP A 10 -2.58 17.44 79.52
C TRP A 10 -2.80 18.48 78.40
N ARG A 11 -3.03 19.76 78.76
CA ARG A 11 -3.13 20.83 77.77
C ARG A 11 -1.81 21.07 77.03
N TRP A 12 -0.69 21.05 77.74
CA TRP A 12 0.63 21.15 77.10
C TRP A 12 0.95 19.93 76.23
N LEU A 13 0.56 18.73 76.67
CA LEU A 13 0.72 17.52 75.87
C LEU A 13 -0.09 17.64 74.56
N ILE A 14 -1.36 18.02 74.62
CA ILE A 14 -2.23 18.20 73.44
C ILE A 14 -1.68 19.27 72.49
N VAL A 15 -1.17 20.38 73.01
CA VAL A 15 -0.56 21.45 72.19
C VAL A 15 0.73 20.95 71.51
N ILE A 16 1.56 20.16 72.20
CA ILE A 16 2.78 19.58 71.63
C ILE A 16 2.42 18.51 70.58
N THR A 17 1.44 17.64 70.83
CA THR A 17 1.01 16.64 69.84
C THR A 17 0.36 17.29 68.62
N ALA A 18 -0.40 18.38 68.80
CA ALA A 18 -0.98 19.14 67.71
C ALA A 18 0.08 19.90 66.89
N ALA A 19 1.12 20.44 67.55
CA ALA A 19 2.24 21.09 66.86
C ALA A 19 3.08 20.11 66.03
N PHE A 20 3.32 18.89 66.53
CA PHE A 20 3.98 17.83 65.76
C PHE A 20 3.10 17.25 64.64
N ALA A 21 1.78 17.19 64.82
CA ALA A 21 0.86 16.71 63.80
C ALA A 21 0.63 17.72 62.64
N LEU A 22 0.78 19.02 62.89
CA LEU A 22 0.51 20.08 61.89
C LEU A 22 1.78 20.61 61.20
N GLY A 23 2.98 20.42 61.77
CA GLY A 23 4.24 20.97 61.22
C GLY A 23 5.14 19.99 60.45
N GLY A 24 4.84 18.69 60.45
CA GLY A 24 5.82 17.66 60.07
C GLY A 24 5.91 17.25 58.59
N CYS A 25 4.92 17.56 57.75
CA CYS A 25 4.85 16.97 56.40
C CYS A 25 5.30 17.90 55.26
N ALA A 26 5.29 19.22 55.44
CA ALA A 26 5.69 20.16 54.39
C ALA A 26 7.23 20.30 54.29
N VAL A 27 7.90 20.40 55.43
CA VAL A 27 9.36 20.59 55.53
C VAL A 27 10.15 19.39 54.97
N VAL A 28 9.61 18.17 55.05
CA VAL A 28 10.28 16.96 54.53
C VAL A 28 10.27 16.91 53.00
N SER A 29 9.39 17.68 52.34
CA SER A 29 9.40 17.81 50.88
C SER A 29 10.51 18.75 50.37
N GLU A 30 10.97 19.69 51.19
CA GLU A 30 12.11 20.59 50.90
C GLU A 30 13.47 19.89 51.03
N PHE A 31 13.55 18.77 51.77
CA PHE A 31 14.77 17.96 51.90
C PHE A 31 14.89 16.85 50.85
N LYS A 32 14.01 16.80 49.85
CA LYS A 32 14.20 15.88 48.72
C LYS A 32 15.36 16.39 47.86
N PRO A 33 16.29 15.52 47.44
CA PRO A 33 17.40 15.93 46.61
C PRO A 33 16.87 16.51 45.29
N SER A 34 17.45 17.64 44.84
CA SER A 34 17.07 18.31 43.58
C SER A 34 17.23 17.42 42.35
N VAL A 35 18.06 16.36 42.46
CA VAL A 35 18.22 15.31 41.46
C VAL A 35 18.14 13.96 42.17
N ALA A 36 17.19 13.11 41.74
CA ALA A 36 17.07 11.73 42.21
C ALA A 36 17.34 10.78 41.05
N VAL A 37 18.09 9.71 41.30
CA VAL A 37 18.41 8.68 40.30
C VAL A 37 17.67 7.39 40.64
N ARG A 38 16.98 6.83 39.64
CA ARG A 38 16.39 5.48 39.69
C ARG A 38 16.69 4.80 38.35
N ALA A 39 16.98 3.50 38.38
CA ALA A 39 17.04 2.70 37.16
C ALA A 39 15.67 2.68 36.45
N MET A 40 15.68 2.99 35.16
CA MET A 40 14.48 2.88 34.31
C MET A 40 14.18 1.41 34.00
N THR A 41 12.90 1.07 33.91
CA THR A 41 12.50 -0.23 33.34
C THR A 41 12.71 -0.24 31.81
N PRO A 42 12.81 -1.42 31.17
CA PRO A 42 12.88 -1.50 29.71
C PRO A 42 11.71 -0.77 29.01
N ASP A 43 10.49 -0.88 29.54
CA ASP A 43 9.31 -0.20 28.99
C ASP A 43 9.41 1.32 29.10
N GLU A 44 9.93 1.84 30.22
CA GLU A 44 10.18 3.27 30.41
C GLU A 44 11.25 3.78 29.44
N TYR A 45 12.31 3.00 29.20
CA TYR A 45 13.36 3.34 28.24
C TYR A 45 12.83 3.38 26.80
N VAL A 46 12.07 2.36 26.38
CA VAL A 46 11.43 2.33 25.06
C VAL A 46 10.41 3.46 24.94
N ALA A 47 9.70 3.79 26.02
CA ALA A 47 8.79 4.94 26.05
C ALA A 47 9.48 6.27 25.81
N LEU A 48 10.61 6.48 26.48
CA LEU A 48 11.39 7.70 26.35
C LEU A 48 12.02 7.83 24.96
N ARG A 49 12.50 6.73 24.37
CA ARG A 49 13.23 6.71 23.09
C ARG A 49 12.34 6.70 21.86
N ARG A 50 11.25 5.94 21.90
CA ARG A 50 10.41 5.63 20.72
C ARG A 50 8.95 6.05 20.89
N GLY A 51 8.55 6.50 22.08
CA GLY A 51 7.20 6.98 22.31
C GLY A 51 6.95 8.33 21.65
N ASP A 52 5.86 8.39 20.91
CA ASP A 52 5.31 9.61 20.31
C ASP A 52 3.79 9.54 20.27
N LEU A 53 3.19 10.54 19.62
CA LEU A 53 1.76 10.66 19.51
C LEU A 53 1.10 9.50 18.75
N LEU A 54 1.71 8.98 17.68
CA LEU A 54 1.14 7.87 16.91
C LEU A 54 1.20 6.54 17.69
N GLY A 55 2.29 6.30 18.43
CA GLY A 55 2.49 5.05 19.16
C GLY A 55 1.83 5.02 20.54
N ARG A 56 1.75 6.16 21.25
CA ARG A 56 1.26 6.22 22.64
C ARG A 56 0.13 7.23 22.89
N GLY A 57 -0.27 8.01 21.89
CA GLY A 57 -1.28 9.06 22.06
C GLY A 57 -0.82 10.22 22.95
N LYS A 58 0.49 10.37 23.15
CA LYS A 58 1.11 11.45 23.95
C LYS A 58 2.30 12.04 23.20
N LEU A 59 2.54 13.33 23.38
CA LEU A 59 3.71 14.00 22.83
C LEU A 59 5.01 13.29 23.24
N SER A 60 5.94 13.21 22.29
CA SER A 60 7.25 12.61 22.48
C SER A 60 8.09 13.39 23.51
N ALA A 61 9.03 12.70 24.16
CA ALA A 61 9.90 13.31 25.15
C ALA A 61 10.72 14.51 24.62
N PRO A 62 11.26 14.49 23.38
CA PRO A 62 11.94 15.67 22.81
C PRO A 62 11.02 16.89 22.63
N THR A 63 9.77 16.68 22.25
CA THR A 63 8.79 17.79 22.10
C THR A 63 8.41 18.36 23.47
N LEU A 64 8.18 17.51 24.47
CA LEU A 64 7.94 17.96 25.85
C LEU A 64 9.15 18.70 26.44
N GLN A 65 10.37 18.25 26.14
CA GLN A 65 11.58 18.97 26.53
C GLN A 65 11.65 20.35 25.87
N THR A 66 11.29 20.45 24.59
CA THR A 66 11.24 21.72 23.86
C THR A 66 10.26 22.68 24.52
N ILE A 67 9.03 22.24 24.79
CA ILE A 67 7.99 23.00 25.50
C ILE A 67 8.53 23.54 26.84
N ARG A 68 9.16 22.68 27.67
CA ARG A 68 9.71 23.06 28.97
C ARG A 68 10.83 24.08 28.89
N VAL A 69 11.80 23.89 27.98
CA VAL A 69 12.94 24.80 27.81
C VAL A 69 12.48 26.18 27.33
N THR A 70 11.40 26.21 26.56
CA THR A 70 10.80 27.45 26.07
C THR A 70 9.86 28.15 27.08
N GLY A 71 9.68 27.59 28.28
CA GLY A 71 8.81 28.18 29.30
C GLY A 71 7.31 28.08 28.98
N LEU A 72 6.92 27.28 27.99
CA LEU A 72 5.52 27.03 27.67
C LEU A 72 4.89 26.06 28.67
N ASP A 73 3.61 26.24 28.97
CA ASP A 73 2.88 25.38 29.90
C ASP A 73 2.59 24.01 29.26
N GLU A 74 3.17 22.95 29.82
CA GLU A 74 3.02 21.58 29.33
C GLU A 74 1.56 21.11 29.34
N ARG A 75 0.74 21.54 30.31
CA ARG A 75 -0.68 21.15 30.39
C ARG A 75 -1.50 21.84 29.29
N VAL A 76 -1.19 23.11 29.01
CA VAL A 76 -1.84 23.86 27.92
C VAL A 76 -1.45 23.24 26.58
N CYS A 77 -0.18 22.97 26.35
CA CYS A 77 0.31 22.34 25.11
C CYS A 77 -0.17 20.88 24.96
N ALA A 78 -0.35 20.15 26.05
CA ALA A 78 -0.91 18.80 26.02
C ALA A 78 -2.43 18.78 25.73
N THR A 79 -3.10 19.93 25.78
CA THR A 79 -4.53 20.02 25.45
C THR A 79 -4.70 19.95 23.93
N ASN A 80 -5.30 18.85 23.46
CA ASN A 80 -5.30 18.42 22.06
C ASN A 80 -5.85 19.45 21.03
N THR A 81 -6.55 20.51 21.44
CA THR A 81 -7.23 21.47 20.56
C THR A 81 -6.60 22.87 20.50
N SER A 82 -5.56 23.17 21.28
CA SER A 82 -5.06 24.55 21.40
C SER A 82 -4.00 24.92 20.34
N LEU A 83 -4.31 25.90 19.48
CA LEU A 83 -3.34 26.52 18.56
C LEU A 83 -2.29 27.39 19.25
N THR A 84 -2.58 27.85 20.48
CA THR A 84 -1.71 28.79 21.20
C THR A 84 -0.28 28.29 21.38
N CYS A 85 -0.09 26.99 21.63
CA CYS A 85 1.24 26.40 21.79
C CYS A 85 2.02 26.40 20.46
N ILE A 86 1.33 26.10 19.36
CA ILE A 86 1.88 26.11 18.01
C ILE A 86 2.30 27.54 17.64
N GLU A 87 1.42 28.53 17.86
CA GLU A 87 1.71 29.94 17.58
C GLU A 87 2.90 30.45 18.40
N ALA A 88 2.94 30.15 19.70
CA ALA A 88 4.03 30.57 20.57
C ALA A 88 5.37 29.95 20.15
N LEU A 89 5.39 28.65 19.84
CA LEU A 89 6.60 27.95 19.38
C LEU A 89 7.05 28.42 17.99
N THR A 90 6.12 28.81 17.13
CA THR A 90 6.42 29.39 15.81
C THR A 90 7.20 30.70 15.93
N MET A 91 6.83 31.55 16.91
CA MET A 91 7.47 32.85 17.14
C MET A 91 8.87 32.77 17.76
N MET A 92 9.27 31.62 18.32
CA MET A 92 10.57 31.45 18.98
C MET A 92 11.69 31.17 17.97
N LYS A 93 12.22 32.23 17.38
CA LYS A 93 13.29 32.15 16.36
C LYS A 93 14.66 31.74 16.91
N ASP A 94 14.90 31.89 18.21
CA ASP A 94 16.20 31.58 18.84
C ASP A 94 16.40 30.06 19.07
N LEU A 95 15.36 29.25 18.91
CA LEU A 95 15.44 27.80 19.04
C LEU A 95 16.06 27.18 17.79
N ASP A 96 16.90 26.15 17.97
CA ASP A 96 17.46 25.40 16.84
C ASP A 96 16.35 24.88 15.90
N GLY A 97 16.57 25.04 14.59
CA GLY A 97 15.57 24.78 13.56
C GLY A 97 15.07 23.33 13.55
N GLU A 98 15.93 22.34 13.80
CA GLU A 98 15.52 20.94 13.85
C GLU A 98 14.62 20.65 15.06
N THR A 99 14.99 21.21 16.21
CA THR A 99 14.21 21.09 17.44
C THR A 99 12.85 21.75 17.29
N ARG A 100 12.81 22.97 16.76
CA ARG A 100 11.59 23.73 16.52
C ARG A 100 10.66 23.05 15.52
N LEU A 101 11.17 22.71 14.33
CA LEU A 101 10.36 22.16 13.24
C LEU A 101 9.80 20.78 13.59
N SER A 102 10.59 19.91 14.23
CA SER A 102 10.09 18.60 14.64
C SER A 102 9.05 18.71 15.77
N ALA A 103 9.22 19.62 16.73
CA ALA A 103 8.21 19.85 17.76
C ALA A 103 6.91 20.43 17.18
N LEU A 104 7.01 21.39 16.23
CA LEU A 104 5.85 21.93 15.51
C LEU A 104 5.12 20.85 14.70
N ALA A 105 5.84 19.96 14.02
CA ALA A 105 5.24 18.84 13.29
C ALA A 105 4.39 17.95 14.20
N GLU A 106 4.88 17.61 15.41
CA GLU A 106 4.12 16.78 16.35
C GLU A 106 2.93 17.52 16.98
N LEU A 107 3.05 18.81 17.25
CA LEU A 107 1.94 19.61 17.76
C LEU A 107 0.84 19.78 16.72
N TRP A 108 1.20 20.03 15.45
CA TRP A 108 0.23 20.01 14.34
C TRP A 108 -0.43 18.65 14.17
N LEU A 109 0.34 17.56 14.34
CA LEU A 109 -0.21 16.21 14.31
C LEU A 109 -1.27 16.01 15.40
N GLN A 110 -0.98 16.46 16.63
CA GLN A 110 -1.92 16.41 17.75
C GLN A 110 -3.19 17.22 17.46
N HIS A 111 -3.03 18.41 16.90
CA HIS A 111 -4.14 19.26 16.51
C HIS A 111 -5.01 18.63 15.40
N ALA A 112 -4.38 18.05 14.37
CA ALA A 112 -5.07 17.40 13.27
C ALA A 112 -5.87 16.17 13.74
N MET A 113 -5.27 15.35 14.64
CA MET A 113 -5.95 14.21 15.27
C MET A 113 -7.15 14.64 16.09
N SER A 114 -7.04 15.73 16.85
CA SER A 114 -8.11 16.18 17.74
C SER A 114 -9.33 16.70 16.98
N ILE A 115 -9.13 17.56 15.98
CA ILE A 115 -10.22 18.10 15.15
C ILE A 115 -10.95 16.98 14.42
N SER A 116 -10.19 16.00 13.90
CA SER A 116 -10.75 14.85 13.18
C SER A 116 -11.71 14.01 14.04
N THR A 117 -11.57 14.04 15.37
CA THR A 117 -12.44 13.30 16.31
C THR A 117 -13.55 14.17 16.91
N ALA A 118 -13.28 15.45 17.13
CA ALA A 118 -14.16 16.33 17.92
C ALA A 118 -15.31 16.94 17.10
N VAL A 119 -15.12 17.17 15.80
CA VAL A 119 -16.08 17.93 14.99
C VAL A 119 -16.53 17.14 13.76
N PRO A 120 -17.77 16.60 13.74
CA PRO A 120 -18.38 16.03 12.54
C PRO A 120 -18.39 17.06 11.40
N ASN A 121 -18.08 16.65 10.16
CA ASN A 121 -17.99 17.51 8.96
C ASN A 121 -16.88 18.58 8.94
N SER A 122 -15.89 18.55 9.84
CA SER A 122 -14.70 19.42 9.80
C SER A 122 -13.62 18.98 8.80
N ARG A 123 -13.98 18.27 7.73
CA ARG A 123 -13.01 17.63 6.82
C ARG A 123 -12.03 18.63 6.22
N ILE A 124 -12.47 19.82 5.81
CA ILE A 124 -11.58 20.84 5.24
C ILE A 124 -10.54 21.30 6.28
N VAL A 125 -11.00 21.70 7.48
CA VAL A 125 -10.12 22.21 8.55
C VAL A 125 -9.15 21.14 9.04
N SER A 126 -9.62 19.90 9.24
CA SER A 126 -8.74 18.79 9.61
C SER A 126 -7.73 18.46 8.50
N THR A 127 -8.15 18.46 7.22
CA THR A 127 -7.23 18.25 6.09
C THR A 127 -6.14 19.33 6.05
N SER A 128 -6.47 20.60 6.28
CA SER A 128 -5.47 21.67 6.39
C SER A 128 -4.47 21.43 7.53
N ALA A 129 -4.93 21.00 8.70
CA ALA A 129 -4.03 20.65 9.82
C ALA A 129 -3.13 19.43 9.52
N TRP A 130 -3.62 18.45 8.75
CA TRP A 130 -2.78 17.36 8.24
C TRP A 130 -1.71 17.88 7.27
N ILE A 131 -2.07 18.81 6.38
CA ILE A 131 -1.08 19.45 5.50
C ILE A 131 -0.03 20.20 6.33
N GLU A 132 -0.41 20.92 7.38
CA GLU A 132 0.54 21.59 8.28
C GLU A 132 1.51 20.61 8.96
N THR A 133 1.00 19.46 9.40
CA THR A 133 1.83 18.38 9.95
C THR A 133 2.89 17.95 8.94
N ALA A 134 2.46 17.66 7.70
CA ALA A 134 3.35 17.26 6.62
C ALA A 134 4.33 18.39 6.25
N ARG A 135 3.88 19.65 6.22
CA ARG A 135 4.68 20.83 5.89
C ARG A 135 5.85 21.01 6.86
N HIS A 136 5.60 20.97 8.17
CA HIS A 136 6.65 21.12 9.19
C HIS A 136 7.58 19.90 9.24
N ALA A 137 7.05 18.70 9.04
CA ALA A 137 7.87 17.49 8.93
C ALA A 137 8.77 17.53 7.68
N TYR A 138 8.25 17.98 6.53
CA TYR A 138 9.00 18.18 5.30
C TYR A 138 10.11 19.23 5.48
N ALA A 139 9.81 20.34 6.16
CA ALA A 139 10.81 21.35 6.52
C ALA A 139 11.93 20.77 7.38
N TYR A 140 11.59 19.99 8.41
CA TYR A 140 12.58 19.30 9.23
C TYR A 140 13.44 18.35 8.40
N LEU A 141 12.81 17.57 7.51
CA LEU A 141 13.50 16.59 6.68
C LEU A 141 14.42 17.29 5.67
N PHE A 142 14.02 18.36 4.99
CA PHE A 142 14.77 18.84 3.81
C PHE A 142 15.37 20.25 3.91
N PHE A 143 14.97 21.07 4.89
CA PHE A 143 15.41 22.48 4.99
C PHE A 143 16.24 22.78 6.24
N THR A 144 16.61 21.76 7.00
CA THR A 144 17.50 21.91 8.16
C THR A 144 18.96 21.77 7.73
N ARG A 145 19.89 22.20 8.61
CA ARG A 145 21.33 22.22 8.30
C ARG A 145 21.88 20.85 7.95
N ARG A 146 21.36 19.79 8.57
CA ARG A 146 21.80 18.41 8.34
C ARG A 146 20.84 17.72 7.39
N SER A 147 21.40 17.02 6.41
CA SER A 147 20.65 16.16 5.51
C SER A 147 19.97 15.01 6.25
N PRO A 148 18.88 14.46 5.69
CA PRO A 148 18.32 13.18 6.08
C PRO A 148 19.36 12.06 6.16
N GLY A 149 20.34 12.03 5.25
CA GLY A 149 21.42 11.05 5.28
C GLY A 149 22.28 11.15 6.55
N GLU A 150 22.64 12.36 6.97
CA GLU A 150 23.42 12.59 8.20
C GLU A 150 22.66 12.23 9.48
N ARG A 151 21.32 12.19 9.42
CA ARG A 151 20.41 11.89 10.53
C ARG A 151 19.77 10.50 10.42
N ALA A 152 20.22 9.65 9.50
CA ALA A 152 19.56 8.39 9.16
C ALA A 152 19.40 7.41 10.34
N PHE A 153 20.27 7.49 11.36
CA PHE A 153 20.22 6.63 12.55
C PHE A 153 19.55 7.29 13.76
N GLU A 154 19.03 8.52 13.62
CA GLU A 154 18.33 9.21 14.71
C GLU A 154 16.87 8.77 14.79
N GLU A 155 16.45 8.26 15.94
CA GLU A 155 15.03 7.89 16.18
C GLU A 155 14.09 9.09 15.95
N ARG A 156 14.57 10.31 16.17
CA ARG A 156 13.81 11.54 15.89
C ARG A 156 13.46 11.67 14.41
N GLN A 157 14.38 11.30 13.51
CA GLN A 157 14.11 11.33 12.09
C GLN A 157 13.06 10.28 11.69
N THR A 158 13.13 9.07 12.26
CA THR A 158 12.12 8.03 12.07
C THR A 158 10.73 8.54 12.47
N GLN A 159 10.60 9.13 13.67
CA GLN A 159 9.34 9.71 14.13
C GLN A 159 8.80 10.77 13.18
N VAL A 160 9.62 11.75 12.79
CA VAL A 160 9.18 12.84 11.91
C VAL A 160 8.78 12.33 10.52
N ARG A 161 9.50 11.35 9.97
CA ARG A 161 9.13 10.67 8.72
C ARG A 161 7.79 9.96 8.85
N ASP A 162 7.57 9.26 9.96
CA ASP A 162 6.33 8.51 10.18
C ASP A 162 5.12 9.47 10.34
N TRP A 163 5.31 10.60 11.01
CA TRP A 163 4.29 11.66 11.09
C TRP A 163 4.00 12.27 9.72
N TYR A 164 5.03 12.54 8.91
CA TYR A 164 4.87 12.98 7.54
C TYR A 164 4.06 11.96 6.72
N ASN A 165 4.46 10.69 6.71
CA ASN A 165 3.79 9.63 5.95
C ASN A 165 2.32 9.48 6.38
N TYR A 166 2.05 9.52 7.68
CA TYR A 166 0.69 9.45 8.21
C TYR A 166 -0.15 10.69 7.83
N ALA A 167 0.45 11.89 7.88
CA ALA A 167 -0.22 13.11 7.45
C ALA A 167 -0.54 13.09 5.96
N VAL A 168 0.40 12.67 5.10
CA VAL A 168 0.15 12.48 3.66
C VAL A 168 -1.00 11.51 3.43
N GLN A 169 -1.03 10.37 4.13
CA GLN A 169 -2.11 9.40 4.03
C GLN A 169 -3.48 10.04 4.35
N LYS A 170 -3.56 10.79 5.46
CA LYS A 170 -4.80 11.46 5.87
C LYS A 170 -5.23 12.52 4.87
N THR A 171 -4.30 13.37 4.44
CA THR A 171 -4.56 14.40 3.43
C THR A 171 -5.09 13.78 2.14
N VAL A 172 -4.38 12.81 1.56
CA VAL A 172 -4.73 12.22 0.26
C VAL A 172 -6.06 11.46 0.31
N THR A 173 -6.31 10.70 1.37
CA THR A 173 -7.59 9.95 1.52
C THR A 173 -8.79 10.88 1.74
N GLN A 174 -8.61 11.98 2.48
CA GLN A 174 -9.63 13.01 2.66
C GLN A 174 -9.90 13.78 1.37
N LEU A 175 -8.85 14.21 0.66
CA LEU A 175 -8.97 14.87 -0.65
C LEU A 175 -9.69 14.00 -1.67
N PHE A 176 -9.33 12.72 -1.77
CA PHE A 176 -10.00 11.76 -2.66
C PHE A 176 -11.49 11.66 -2.33
N GLY A 177 -11.85 11.56 -1.05
CA GLY A 177 -13.24 11.52 -0.61
C GLY A 177 -14.03 12.79 -0.94
N LEU A 178 -13.41 13.96 -0.85
CA LEU A 178 -14.02 15.24 -1.22
C LEU A 178 -14.22 15.35 -2.74
N GLN A 179 -13.21 15.00 -3.53
CA GLN A 179 -13.29 15.02 -4.99
C GLN A 179 -14.37 14.07 -5.52
N HIS A 180 -14.45 12.85 -4.97
CA HIS A 180 -15.48 11.89 -5.37
C HIS A 180 -16.91 12.37 -5.04
N GLN A 181 -17.08 13.07 -3.92
CA GLN A 181 -18.36 13.71 -3.57
C GLN A 181 -18.70 14.84 -4.55
N ALA A 182 -17.72 15.68 -4.92
CA ALA A 182 -17.91 16.77 -5.87
C ALA A 182 -18.25 16.27 -7.28
N LEU A 183 -17.52 15.27 -7.79
CA LEU A 183 -17.77 14.66 -9.11
C LEU A 183 -19.17 14.04 -9.21
N ARG A 184 -19.66 13.42 -8.14
CA ARG A 184 -21.03 12.91 -8.07
C ARG A 184 -22.09 14.01 -8.08
N ALA A 185 -21.78 15.18 -7.53
CA ALA A 185 -22.70 16.30 -7.47
C ALA A 185 -22.71 17.12 -8.77
N HIS A 186 -21.59 17.17 -9.51
CA HIS A 186 -21.36 18.06 -10.66
C HIS A 186 -20.81 17.30 -11.88
N ALA A 187 -21.51 16.26 -12.31
CA ALA A 187 -21.15 15.52 -13.53
C ALA A 187 -21.25 16.44 -14.77
N GLY A 188 -20.15 17.05 -15.19
CA GLY A 188 -20.07 17.79 -16.46
C GLY A 188 -19.17 19.03 -16.51
N GLU A 189 -18.57 19.49 -15.41
CA GLU A 189 -17.70 20.68 -15.45
C GLU A 189 -16.22 20.31 -15.31
N ALA A 190 -15.43 20.72 -16.31
CA ALA A 190 -14.02 20.41 -16.48
C ALA A 190 -13.09 21.25 -15.58
N GLU A 191 -11.98 20.62 -15.16
CA GLU A 191 -10.75 21.21 -14.62
C GLU A 191 -10.89 22.43 -13.72
N ALA A 192 -11.46 22.24 -12.53
CA ALA A 192 -11.21 23.15 -11.42
C ALA A 192 -9.86 22.80 -10.77
N THR A 193 -8.95 23.77 -10.64
CA THR A 193 -7.88 23.70 -9.63
C THR A 193 -8.52 23.30 -8.30
N LEU A 194 -8.16 22.12 -7.79
CA LEU A 194 -8.73 21.62 -6.56
C LEU A 194 -8.27 22.55 -5.44
N ARG A 195 -9.20 23.30 -4.85
CA ARG A 195 -8.92 24.17 -3.70
C ARG A 195 -9.42 23.51 -2.42
N LEU A 196 -8.62 23.59 -1.37
CA LEU A 196 -8.98 23.12 -0.04
C LEU A 196 -8.70 24.24 0.97
N GLY A 197 -9.75 24.99 1.32
CA GLY A 197 -9.55 26.23 2.09
C GLY A 197 -8.63 27.16 1.30
N ASP A 198 -7.54 27.57 1.93
CA ASP A 198 -6.53 28.45 1.32
C ASP A 198 -5.52 27.71 0.43
N TRP A 199 -5.54 26.37 0.42
CA TRP A 199 -4.60 25.56 -0.36
C TRP A 199 -5.02 25.43 -1.82
N ALA A 200 -4.10 25.77 -2.73
CA ALA A 200 -4.16 25.41 -4.13
C ALA A 200 -3.44 24.07 -4.35
N LEU A 201 -4.14 23.08 -4.92
CA LEU A 201 -3.64 21.72 -5.05
C LEU A 201 -3.32 21.40 -6.52
N ARG A 202 -2.12 20.87 -6.74
CA ARG A 202 -1.70 20.29 -8.03
C ARG A 202 -1.44 18.79 -7.84
N VAL A 203 -2.09 17.96 -8.66
CA VAL A 203 -1.84 16.51 -8.66
C VAL A 203 -0.82 16.20 -9.75
N ASP A 204 0.23 15.47 -9.39
CA ASP A 204 1.28 15.00 -10.28
C ASP A 204 1.24 13.47 -10.32
N LEU A 205 0.44 12.94 -11.24
CA LEU A 205 0.19 11.50 -11.39
C LEU A 205 1.31 10.87 -12.24
N ASN A 206 2.27 10.25 -11.56
CA ASN A 206 3.37 9.51 -12.17
C ASN A 206 3.15 7.98 -12.10
N ALA A 207 2.07 7.54 -11.44
CA ALA A 207 1.64 6.14 -11.42
C ALA A 207 0.63 5.88 -12.54
N ARG A 208 0.86 4.81 -13.31
CA ARG A 208 -0.14 4.31 -14.27
C ARG A 208 -1.17 3.48 -13.52
N LEU A 209 -2.45 3.66 -13.84
CA LEU A 209 -3.48 2.75 -13.36
C LEU A 209 -3.69 1.60 -14.38
N PRO A 210 -4.09 0.41 -13.91
CA PRO A 210 -4.44 -0.73 -14.77
C PRO A 210 -5.56 -0.42 -15.75
N ASN A 211 -5.57 -1.18 -16.84
CA ASN A 211 -6.73 -1.32 -17.73
C ASN A 211 -7.26 0.05 -18.25
N ASP A 212 -6.34 0.99 -18.52
CA ASP A 212 -6.60 2.36 -18.99
C ASP A 212 -7.51 3.20 -18.08
N ALA A 213 -7.56 2.86 -16.79
CA ALA A 213 -8.27 3.66 -15.80
C ALA A 213 -7.61 5.03 -15.66
N THR A 214 -8.42 6.08 -15.63
CA THR A 214 -7.93 7.46 -15.44
C THR A 214 -7.99 7.89 -13.97
N THR A 215 -8.86 7.26 -13.18
CA THR A 215 -9.07 7.56 -11.76
C THR A 215 -9.40 6.29 -11.00
N PRO A 216 -8.91 6.10 -9.77
CA PRO A 216 -9.31 4.98 -8.94
C PRO A 216 -10.74 5.17 -8.42
N ARG A 217 -11.43 4.06 -8.20
CA ARG A 217 -12.75 4.01 -7.53
C ARG A 217 -12.65 4.11 -6.02
N GLU A 218 -11.62 3.49 -5.45
CA GLU A 218 -11.31 3.51 -4.02
C GLU A 218 -9.81 3.74 -3.84
N LEU A 219 -9.46 4.44 -2.78
CA LEU A 219 -8.08 4.65 -2.38
C LEU A 219 -7.93 4.23 -0.92
N LEU A 220 -7.27 3.09 -0.70
CA LEU A 220 -7.20 2.44 0.61
C LEU A 220 -5.79 2.55 1.18
N PRO A 221 -5.62 2.98 2.44
CA PRO A 221 -4.30 2.94 3.06
C PRO A 221 -3.79 1.52 3.27
N ALA A 222 -2.58 1.23 2.77
CA ALA A 222 -2.00 -0.11 2.86
C ALA A 222 -1.76 -0.54 4.32
N ASN A 223 -1.47 0.42 5.22
CA ASN A 223 -1.30 0.15 6.64
C ASN A 223 -2.60 -0.12 7.42
N ALA A 224 -3.75 0.18 6.84
CA ALA A 224 -5.07 -0.12 7.41
C ALA A 224 -5.57 -1.51 7.00
N LEU A 225 -4.86 -2.19 6.08
CA LEU A 225 -5.18 -3.53 5.62
C LEU A 225 -4.45 -4.56 6.49
N ALA A 226 -5.22 -5.48 7.06
CA ALA A 226 -4.71 -6.67 7.74
C ALA A 226 -5.10 -7.90 6.94
N PHE A 227 -4.15 -8.79 6.69
CA PHE A 227 -4.36 -9.97 5.87
C PHE A 227 -4.27 -11.25 6.71
N GLN A 228 -5.13 -12.21 6.42
CA GLN A 228 -5.04 -13.58 6.92
C GLN A 228 -4.68 -14.50 5.76
N GLY A 229 -3.75 -15.44 5.95
CA GLY A 229 -3.34 -16.41 4.92
C GLY A 229 -2.10 -16.05 4.10
N LEU A 230 -1.60 -14.82 4.20
CA LEU A 230 -0.28 -14.41 3.70
C LEU A 230 0.79 -14.67 4.76
N ARG A 231 1.92 -15.26 4.36
CA ARG A 231 3.05 -15.54 5.27
C ARG A 231 3.86 -14.30 5.65
N GLY A 232 3.90 -13.29 4.79
CA GLY A 232 4.67 -12.07 4.97
C GLY A 232 3.97 -10.85 4.36
N ILE A 233 4.20 -9.68 4.95
CA ILE A 233 3.81 -8.37 4.41
C ILE A 233 5.10 -7.65 4.05
N TYR A 234 5.30 -7.39 2.76
CA TYR A 234 6.54 -6.83 2.25
C TYR A 234 6.41 -5.34 1.98
N ARG A 235 7.34 -4.58 2.57
CA ARG A 235 7.40 -3.12 2.49
C ARG A 235 8.85 -2.65 2.37
N ARG A 236 9.02 -1.50 1.73
CA ARG A 236 10.25 -0.71 1.73
C ARG A 236 10.01 0.58 2.50
N ASP A 237 10.81 0.80 3.53
CA ASP A 237 10.81 2.04 4.29
C ASP A 237 11.22 3.23 3.40
N GLY A 238 10.53 4.35 3.54
CA GLY A 238 10.83 5.54 2.77
C GLY A 238 9.85 6.68 3.02
N LEU A 239 9.92 7.69 2.16
CA LEU A 239 9.03 8.84 2.16
C LEU A 239 7.75 8.53 1.39
N GLY A 240 6.60 8.89 1.97
CA GLY A 240 5.29 8.80 1.34
C GLY A 240 4.30 7.87 2.04
N ALA A 241 3.02 8.07 1.73
CA ALA A 241 1.94 7.21 2.16
C ALA A 241 1.74 6.05 1.19
N GLU A 242 1.83 4.82 1.69
CA GLU A 242 1.54 3.60 0.94
C GLU A 242 0.02 3.40 0.83
N LEU A 243 -0.49 3.31 -0.40
CA LEU A 243 -1.91 3.21 -0.71
C LEU A 243 -2.16 2.10 -1.74
N VAL A 244 -3.38 1.60 -1.79
CA VAL A 244 -3.90 0.73 -2.85
C VAL A 244 -4.97 1.49 -3.62
N ALA A 245 -4.76 1.69 -4.92
CA ALA A 245 -5.67 2.38 -5.81
C ALA A 245 -6.55 1.35 -6.54
N VAL A 246 -7.79 1.17 -6.09
CA VAL A 246 -8.70 0.16 -6.66
C VAL A 246 -9.33 0.70 -7.94
N THR A 247 -9.18 -0.01 -9.05
CA THR A 247 -9.81 0.27 -10.35
C THR A 247 -10.91 -0.73 -10.66
N ASP A 248 -11.59 -0.56 -11.78
CA ASP A 248 -12.46 -1.60 -12.31
C ASP A 248 -11.64 -2.81 -12.77
N ALA A 249 -12.23 -4.00 -12.57
CA ALA A 249 -11.59 -5.29 -12.87
C ALA A 249 -11.60 -5.63 -14.36
N GLU A 250 -12.55 -5.08 -15.11
CA GLU A 250 -12.70 -5.32 -16.55
C GLU A 250 -12.08 -4.15 -17.34
N PRO A 251 -11.22 -4.43 -18.33
CA PRO A 251 -10.72 -3.42 -19.25
C PRO A 251 -11.84 -2.84 -20.12
N ARG A 252 -11.63 -1.64 -20.68
CA ARG A 252 -12.54 -1.09 -21.68
C ARG A 252 -12.61 -2.04 -22.88
N SER A 253 -13.81 -2.23 -23.43
CA SER A 253 -14.01 -3.14 -24.56
C SER A 253 -13.23 -2.67 -25.79
N LEU A 254 -12.64 -3.59 -26.55
CA LEU A 254 -11.80 -3.30 -27.73
C LEU A 254 -12.53 -2.48 -28.80
N ASP A 255 -13.87 -2.54 -28.83
CA ASP A 255 -14.75 -1.85 -29.78
C ASP A 255 -14.93 -0.34 -29.50
N GLU A 256 -14.39 0.22 -28.41
CA GLU A 256 -14.55 1.66 -28.08
C GLU A 256 -13.58 2.59 -28.84
N SER A 257 -12.70 2.06 -29.69
CA SER A 257 -11.67 2.83 -30.42
C SER A 257 -12.13 3.44 -31.77
N GLY A 258 -13.39 3.33 -32.16
CA GLY A 258 -13.88 4.02 -33.36
C GLY A 258 -15.35 3.75 -33.69
N GLU A 259 -16.11 4.84 -33.81
CA GLU A 259 -17.50 4.93 -34.29
C GLU A 259 -18.59 4.33 -33.40
N SER A 260 -19.29 5.25 -32.72
CA SER A 260 -20.62 5.05 -32.15
C SER A 260 -21.62 4.56 -33.21
N SER A 261 -21.71 3.25 -33.40
CA SER A 261 -22.82 2.64 -34.12
C SER A 261 -23.92 2.29 -33.12
N ALA A 262 -24.86 3.22 -32.98
CA ALA A 262 -26.16 2.93 -32.40
C ALA A 262 -26.89 1.93 -33.31
N GLY A 263 -27.10 0.70 -32.81
CA GLY A 263 -27.98 -0.29 -33.44
C GLY A 263 -27.35 -1.68 -33.57
N ASN A 264 -27.97 -2.65 -32.88
CA ASN A 264 -27.62 -4.07 -32.76
C ASN A 264 -26.44 -4.37 -31.83
N GLY A 265 -26.77 -4.90 -30.64
CA GLY A 265 -25.82 -5.33 -29.61
C GLY A 265 -24.87 -6.41 -30.11
N ARG A 266 -23.72 -5.99 -30.65
CA ARG A 266 -22.54 -6.83 -30.70
C ARG A 266 -22.10 -7.10 -29.25
N PRO A 267 -21.84 -8.36 -28.87
CA PRO A 267 -21.29 -8.64 -27.55
C PRO A 267 -19.96 -7.91 -27.41
N ARG A 268 -19.80 -7.11 -26.35
CA ARG A 268 -18.52 -6.45 -26.04
C ARG A 268 -17.45 -7.54 -25.92
N VAL A 269 -16.43 -7.47 -26.78
CA VAL A 269 -15.28 -8.38 -26.71
C VAL A 269 -14.26 -7.77 -25.77
N PHE A 270 -14.05 -8.44 -24.64
CA PHE A 270 -12.96 -8.12 -23.72
C PHE A 270 -11.73 -8.98 -24.06
N PRO A 271 -10.51 -8.44 -23.93
CA PRO A 271 -9.31 -9.26 -24.03
C PRO A 271 -9.34 -10.37 -22.98
N ALA A 272 -8.80 -11.54 -23.32
CA ALA A 272 -8.62 -12.67 -22.40
C ALA A 272 -7.45 -12.46 -21.41
N TRP A 273 -7.06 -11.20 -21.22
CA TRP A 273 -6.04 -10.78 -20.26
C TRP A 273 -6.41 -9.44 -19.66
N SER A 274 -5.99 -9.20 -18.43
CA SER A 274 -6.10 -7.90 -17.77
C SER A 274 -5.05 -7.74 -16.68
N GLU A 275 -4.74 -6.50 -16.33
CA GLU A 275 -3.91 -6.23 -15.16
C GLU A 275 -4.71 -6.34 -13.87
N MET A 276 -4.00 -6.66 -12.78
CA MET A 276 -4.56 -6.67 -11.43
C MET A 276 -5.15 -5.29 -11.09
N PRO A 277 -6.45 -5.19 -10.73
CA PRO A 277 -7.17 -3.92 -10.59
C PRO A 277 -6.92 -3.20 -9.25
N THR A 278 -5.84 -3.53 -8.55
CA THR A 278 -5.51 -3.00 -7.22
C THR A 278 -4.02 -2.67 -7.10
N PRO A 279 -3.46 -1.83 -7.99
CA PRO A 279 -2.07 -1.41 -7.94
C PRO A 279 -1.74 -0.77 -6.59
N ASN A 280 -0.51 -1.02 -6.12
CA ASN A 280 0.08 -0.26 -5.04
C ASN A 280 0.56 1.09 -5.59
N VAL A 281 0.30 2.16 -4.86
CA VAL A 281 0.81 3.50 -5.19
C VAL A 281 1.34 4.17 -3.92
N THR A 282 2.33 5.04 -4.09
CA THR A 282 2.86 5.86 -2.99
C THR A 282 2.58 7.32 -3.27
N ALA A 283 1.88 7.97 -2.34
CA ALA A 283 1.60 9.41 -2.42
C ALA A 283 2.60 10.21 -1.60
N VAL A 284 3.02 11.38 -2.09
CA VAL A 284 3.99 12.28 -1.44
C VAL A 284 3.50 13.72 -1.60
N LEU A 285 3.56 14.48 -0.51
CA LEU A 285 3.28 15.92 -0.49
C LEU A 285 4.58 16.70 -0.71
N ARG A 286 4.65 17.50 -1.77
CA ARG A 286 5.79 18.37 -2.09
C ARG A 286 5.37 19.83 -2.07
N PHE A 287 6.35 20.70 -1.79
CA PHE A 287 6.20 22.14 -1.74
C PHE A 287 7.25 22.75 -2.66
N ASP A 288 6.84 23.59 -3.60
CA ASP A 288 7.77 24.33 -4.46
C ASP A 288 8.28 25.54 -3.68
N ALA A 289 9.37 25.35 -2.91
CA ALA A 289 10.01 26.38 -2.10
C ALA A 289 11.52 26.17 -2.06
N LEU A 290 12.29 27.26 -2.02
CA LEU A 290 13.76 27.23 -1.92
C LEU A 290 14.26 27.50 -0.51
N THR A 291 13.44 28.14 0.33
CA THR A 291 13.75 28.41 1.73
C THR A 291 12.67 27.88 2.69
N VAL A 292 13.02 27.72 3.97
CA VAL A 292 12.06 27.32 4.99
C VAL A 292 10.96 28.37 5.17
N ASP A 293 11.28 29.65 5.06
CA ASP A 293 10.31 30.74 5.20
C ASP A 293 9.31 30.73 4.03
N GLU A 294 9.78 30.50 2.80
CA GLU A 294 8.91 30.30 1.63
C GLU A 294 7.99 29.09 1.80
N LEU A 295 8.53 27.96 2.25
CA LEU A 295 7.75 26.74 2.47
C LEU A 295 6.66 26.95 3.54
N LEU A 296 6.98 27.65 4.62
CA LEU A 296 6.04 27.94 5.70
C LEU A 296 4.99 28.99 5.31
N ALA A 297 5.27 29.85 4.34
CA ALA A 297 4.33 30.83 3.81
C ALA A 297 3.49 30.33 2.61
N SER A 298 3.93 29.25 1.95
CA SER A 298 3.29 28.74 0.74
C SER A 298 1.89 28.19 1.01
N HIS A 299 1.00 28.37 0.04
CA HIS A 299 -0.32 27.75 0.02
C HIS A 299 -0.51 26.89 -1.25
N GLU A 300 0.58 26.56 -1.92
CA GLU A 300 0.61 25.64 -3.04
C GLU A 300 1.11 24.28 -2.57
N LEU A 301 0.35 23.23 -2.87
CA LEU A 301 0.68 21.87 -2.48
C LEU A 301 0.65 20.96 -3.71
N ILE A 302 1.72 20.18 -3.89
CA ILE A 302 1.82 19.19 -4.95
C ILE A 302 1.61 17.82 -4.35
N VAL A 303 0.59 17.11 -4.82
CA VAL A 303 0.33 15.71 -4.50
C VAL A 303 0.95 14.84 -5.59
N GLY A 304 2.16 14.35 -5.36
CA GLY A 304 2.80 13.38 -6.26
C GLY A 304 2.29 11.97 -5.96
N VAL A 305 1.95 11.21 -6.99
CA VAL A 305 1.52 9.80 -6.87
C VAL A 305 2.43 8.96 -7.76
N TYR A 306 3.09 7.96 -7.18
CA TYR A 306 4.13 7.17 -7.83
C TYR A 306 3.85 5.66 -7.72
N ASP A 307 4.31 4.90 -8.71
CA ASP A 307 4.31 3.43 -8.63
C ASP A 307 5.61 2.95 -7.96
N PRO A 308 5.55 2.34 -6.76
CA PRO A 308 6.73 1.88 -6.03
C PRO A 308 7.47 0.70 -6.70
N LEU A 309 6.84 0.04 -7.70
CA LEU A 309 7.46 -1.02 -8.53
C LEU A 309 8.33 -0.45 -9.64
N VAL A 310 8.05 0.77 -10.09
CA VAL A 310 8.79 1.46 -11.17
C VAL A 310 9.82 2.42 -10.58
N GLN A 311 9.48 3.08 -9.47
CA GLN A 311 10.30 4.11 -8.87
C GLN A 311 10.61 3.80 -7.41
N ASP A 312 11.90 3.75 -7.07
CA ASP A 312 12.43 3.40 -5.74
C ASP A 312 12.90 4.62 -4.94
N TYR A 313 13.10 5.78 -5.59
CA TYR A 313 13.50 7.03 -4.93
C TYR A 313 12.92 8.28 -5.60
N LEU A 314 12.95 9.39 -4.86
CA LEU A 314 12.69 10.74 -5.33
C LEU A 314 13.95 11.61 -5.22
N GLN A 315 14.11 12.56 -6.14
CA GLN A 315 15.10 13.62 -6.00
C GLN A 315 14.42 14.83 -5.35
N LEU A 316 14.75 15.10 -4.09
CA LEU A 316 14.19 16.21 -3.31
C LEU A 316 15.32 17.04 -2.73
N HIS A 317 15.35 18.34 -3.03
CA HIS A 317 16.37 19.29 -2.52
C HIS A 317 17.82 18.79 -2.70
N GLY A 318 18.13 18.25 -3.89
CA GLY A 318 19.47 17.73 -4.22
C GLY A 318 19.81 16.39 -3.56
N GLN A 319 18.85 15.73 -2.90
CA GLN A 319 19.05 14.45 -2.23
C GLN A 319 18.23 13.33 -2.85
N ARG A 320 18.82 12.14 -2.90
CA ARG A 320 18.15 10.90 -3.27
C ARG A 320 17.43 10.35 -2.03
N VAL A 321 16.10 10.43 -2.03
CA VAL A 321 15.26 10.02 -0.90
C VAL A 321 14.53 8.73 -1.26
N PRO A 322 14.70 7.63 -0.49
CA PRO A 322 13.96 6.39 -0.73
C PRO A 322 12.45 6.63 -0.71
N LEU A 323 11.74 6.10 -1.70
CA LEU A 323 10.28 6.13 -1.78
C LEU A 323 9.71 4.95 -0.99
N ALA A 324 8.76 5.23 -0.09
CA ALA A 324 8.03 4.16 0.60
C ALA A 324 7.33 3.25 -0.42
N GLY A 325 7.18 1.97 -0.13
CA GLY A 325 6.51 1.06 -1.04
C GLY A 325 5.96 -0.17 -0.35
N ASN A 326 4.73 -0.53 -0.69
CA ASN A 326 4.12 -1.78 -0.27
C ASN A 326 3.99 -2.71 -1.47
N PHE A 327 4.44 -3.94 -1.33
CA PHE A 327 4.45 -4.93 -2.42
C PHE A 327 3.41 -6.05 -2.22
N THR A 328 2.74 -6.06 -1.07
CA THR A 328 1.77 -7.10 -0.69
C THR A 328 0.33 -6.62 -0.73
N ALA A 329 0.07 -5.35 -0.37
CA ALA A 329 -1.27 -4.87 -0.05
C ALA A 329 -2.25 -4.96 -1.23
N GLY A 330 -1.82 -4.53 -2.42
CA GLY A 330 -2.59 -4.61 -3.64
C GLY A 330 -2.98 -6.03 -4.01
N TYR A 331 -2.01 -6.96 -3.97
CA TYR A 331 -2.23 -8.37 -4.28
C TYR A 331 -3.14 -9.05 -3.26
N GLY A 332 -2.89 -8.84 -1.97
CA GLY A 332 -3.74 -9.36 -0.90
C GLY A 332 -5.19 -8.84 -0.99
N LEU A 333 -5.38 -7.56 -1.34
CA LEU A 333 -6.70 -6.98 -1.52
C LEU A 333 -7.43 -7.59 -2.73
N TRP A 334 -6.73 -7.79 -3.85
CA TRP A 334 -7.28 -8.45 -5.03
C TRP A 334 -7.80 -9.84 -4.68
N LEU A 335 -6.95 -10.70 -4.12
CA LEU A 335 -7.31 -12.06 -3.73
C LEU A 335 -8.53 -12.09 -2.79
N ALA A 336 -8.57 -11.19 -1.81
CA ALA A 336 -9.68 -11.10 -0.86
C ALA A 336 -11.02 -10.69 -1.51
N ARG A 337 -10.98 -9.93 -2.61
CA ARG A 337 -12.19 -9.40 -3.29
C ARG A 337 -12.59 -10.19 -4.53
N SER A 338 -11.69 -10.98 -5.13
CA SER A 338 -11.97 -11.73 -6.38
C SER A 338 -12.88 -12.94 -6.19
N GLY A 339 -13.05 -13.44 -4.96
CA GLY A 339 -13.94 -14.58 -4.67
C GLY A 339 -13.43 -15.93 -5.18
N PHE A 340 -12.15 -16.02 -5.56
CA PHE A 340 -11.52 -17.21 -6.13
C PHE A 340 -11.71 -18.49 -5.30
N ASN A 341 -11.59 -18.41 -3.98
CA ASN A 341 -11.80 -19.54 -3.07
C ASN A 341 -13.20 -20.18 -3.22
N GLN A 342 -14.24 -19.36 -3.26
CA GLN A 342 -15.61 -19.86 -3.40
C GLN A 342 -15.90 -20.42 -4.79
N GLN A 343 -15.19 -19.94 -5.81
CA GLN A 343 -15.39 -20.36 -7.21
C GLN A 343 -14.61 -21.64 -7.55
N SER A 344 -13.38 -21.79 -7.05
CA SER A 344 -12.49 -22.94 -7.33
C SER A 344 -13.11 -24.30 -6.96
N LEU A 345 -13.81 -24.39 -5.82
CA LEU A 345 -14.52 -25.60 -5.40
C LEU A 345 -15.88 -25.79 -6.11
N ARG A 346 -16.57 -24.69 -6.47
CA ARG A 346 -17.90 -24.77 -7.12
C ARG A 346 -17.82 -25.13 -8.60
N GLY A 347 -16.74 -24.73 -9.29
CA GLY A 347 -16.48 -25.07 -10.69
C GLY A 347 -16.29 -26.57 -10.93
N LEU A 348 -15.75 -27.31 -9.94
CA LEU A 348 -15.59 -28.77 -10.01
C LEU A 348 -16.94 -29.52 -10.08
N PHE A 349 -18.01 -28.95 -9.52
CA PHE A 349 -19.34 -29.57 -9.46
C PHE A 349 -20.35 -28.97 -10.45
N GLY A 350 -19.89 -28.20 -11.44
CA GLY A 350 -20.72 -27.73 -12.55
C GLY A 350 -21.84 -26.74 -12.18
N ARG A 351 -21.67 -25.92 -11.13
CA ARG A 351 -22.63 -24.86 -10.78
C ARG A 351 -22.16 -23.47 -11.26
N GLU A 352 -23.12 -22.71 -11.78
CA GLU A 352 -23.07 -21.48 -12.63
C GLU A 352 -22.28 -20.25 -12.13
N ARG A 353 -21.11 -20.38 -11.49
CA ARG A 353 -20.30 -19.21 -11.05
C ARG A 353 -18.78 -19.37 -11.24
N GLY A 354 -18.34 -20.27 -12.12
CA GLY A 354 -16.93 -20.40 -12.52
C GLY A 354 -16.59 -19.51 -13.73
N ILE A 355 -15.32 -19.51 -14.15
CA ILE A 355 -14.91 -18.90 -15.42
C ILE A 355 -15.08 -19.91 -16.57
N ASP A 356 -15.59 -19.47 -17.71
CA ASP A 356 -15.87 -20.35 -18.87
C ASP A 356 -14.72 -20.42 -19.88
N GLN A 357 -13.78 -19.48 -19.82
CA GLN A 357 -12.60 -19.38 -20.69
C GLN A 357 -11.36 -19.05 -19.85
N PRO A 358 -10.14 -19.41 -20.28
CA PRO A 358 -8.95 -18.96 -19.58
C PRO A 358 -8.80 -17.44 -19.60
N HIS A 359 -8.31 -16.88 -18.51
CA HIS A 359 -7.96 -15.47 -18.39
C HIS A 359 -6.55 -15.33 -17.81
N LEU A 360 -5.77 -14.44 -18.40
CA LEU A 360 -4.40 -14.13 -17.98
C LEU A 360 -4.38 -12.84 -17.16
N TYR A 361 -3.99 -12.94 -15.89
CA TYR A 361 -3.82 -11.77 -15.04
C TYR A 361 -2.36 -11.34 -15.00
N LEU A 362 -2.10 -10.09 -15.36
CA LEU A 362 -0.80 -9.45 -15.24
C LEU A 362 -0.69 -8.82 -13.85
N MET A 363 0.25 -9.28 -13.01
CA MET A 363 0.39 -8.78 -11.64
C MET A 363 1.06 -7.40 -11.57
N GLN A 364 1.66 -6.97 -12.68
CA GLN A 364 2.40 -5.73 -12.85
C GLN A 364 2.15 -5.20 -14.26
N PRO A 365 2.31 -3.89 -14.51
CA PRO A 365 2.33 -3.36 -15.87
C PRO A 365 3.34 -4.09 -16.76
N PHE A 366 2.98 -4.35 -18.01
CA PHE A 366 3.90 -4.97 -18.96
C PHE A 366 5.20 -4.15 -19.09
N ASP A 367 6.35 -4.82 -18.95
CA ASP A 367 7.67 -4.24 -19.19
C ASP A 367 8.44 -5.05 -20.24
N PRO A 368 8.74 -4.51 -21.43
CA PRO A 368 9.42 -5.25 -22.49
C PRO A 368 10.86 -5.66 -22.11
N ARG A 369 11.43 -5.07 -21.06
CA ARG A 369 12.80 -5.36 -20.61
C ARG A 369 12.87 -6.47 -19.56
N ARG A 370 11.73 -7.03 -19.15
CA ARG A 370 11.66 -8.09 -18.12
C ARG A 370 11.10 -9.38 -18.69
N ARG A 371 11.71 -10.50 -18.31
CA ARG A 371 11.22 -11.84 -18.65
C ARG A 371 9.88 -12.11 -17.96
N ILE A 372 9.07 -13.03 -18.48
CA ILE A 372 7.76 -13.33 -17.91
C ILE A 372 7.81 -14.67 -17.16
N ILE A 373 7.35 -14.67 -15.91
CA ILE A 373 6.98 -15.88 -15.18
C ILE A 373 5.48 -16.11 -15.37
N VAL A 374 5.08 -17.20 -16.03
CA VAL A 374 3.68 -17.59 -16.18
C VAL A 374 3.35 -18.72 -15.21
N MET A 375 2.42 -18.48 -14.31
CA MET A 375 1.99 -19.43 -13.30
C MET A 375 0.69 -20.13 -13.70
N VAL A 376 0.67 -21.46 -13.67
CA VAL A 376 -0.46 -22.30 -14.09
C VAL A 376 -0.91 -23.20 -12.94
N HIS A 377 -2.09 -22.91 -12.37
CA HIS A 377 -2.61 -23.64 -11.22
C HIS A 377 -3.12 -25.05 -11.56
N GLY A 378 -3.37 -25.86 -10.52
CA GLY A 378 -3.86 -27.23 -10.62
C GLY A 378 -5.38 -27.38 -10.72
N LEU A 379 -5.86 -28.62 -10.55
CA LEU A 379 -7.28 -28.97 -10.54
C LEU A 379 -8.03 -28.34 -9.35
N ALA A 380 -9.29 -27.94 -9.57
CA ALA A 380 -10.18 -27.35 -8.56
C ALA A 380 -9.52 -26.19 -7.80
N SER A 381 -8.77 -25.38 -8.54
CA SER A 381 -7.90 -24.33 -8.02
C SER A 381 -8.12 -23.03 -8.80
N SER A 382 -7.35 -22.01 -8.44
CA SER A 382 -7.47 -20.64 -8.94
C SER A 382 -6.12 -19.93 -8.77
N PRO A 383 -5.98 -18.67 -9.21
CA PRO A 383 -4.78 -17.87 -8.92
C PRO A 383 -4.41 -17.81 -7.42
N GLU A 384 -5.38 -17.99 -6.52
CA GLU A 384 -5.16 -18.07 -5.06
C GLU A 384 -4.20 -19.21 -4.64
N ALA A 385 -3.97 -20.22 -5.47
CA ALA A 385 -2.93 -21.23 -5.20
C ALA A 385 -1.52 -20.62 -5.09
N TRP A 386 -1.31 -19.48 -5.73
CA TRP A 386 -0.02 -18.81 -5.81
C TRP A 386 0.18 -17.73 -4.73
N VAL A 387 -0.80 -17.51 -3.84
CA VAL A 387 -0.81 -16.43 -2.82
C VAL A 387 0.56 -16.16 -2.21
N ASN A 388 1.24 -17.21 -1.73
CA ASN A 388 2.53 -17.02 -1.09
C ASN A 388 3.67 -16.91 -2.11
N VAL A 389 3.71 -17.73 -3.16
CA VAL A 389 4.81 -17.69 -4.14
C VAL A 389 4.83 -16.37 -4.90
N ALA A 390 3.69 -15.93 -5.44
CA ALA A 390 3.59 -14.66 -6.16
C ALA A 390 3.90 -13.47 -5.24
N ASN A 391 3.42 -13.46 -4.00
CA ASN A 391 3.73 -12.39 -3.05
C ASN A 391 5.24 -12.29 -2.72
N GLU A 392 5.94 -13.43 -2.60
CA GLU A 392 7.39 -13.46 -2.40
C GLU A 392 8.13 -12.94 -3.65
N LEU A 393 7.73 -13.37 -4.85
CA LEU A 393 8.36 -12.93 -6.10
C LEU A 393 8.15 -11.44 -6.38
N LEU A 394 6.95 -10.91 -6.09
CA LEU A 394 6.64 -9.50 -6.26
C LEU A 394 7.40 -8.62 -5.26
N ALA A 395 7.73 -9.17 -4.09
CA ALA A 395 8.47 -8.48 -3.04
C ALA A 395 9.99 -8.48 -3.26
N ASP A 396 10.54 -9.58 -3.78
CA ASP A 396 11.97 -9.72 -4.05
C ASP A 396 12.44 -8.73 -5.12
N GLU A 397 13.36 -7.86 -4.75
CA GLU A 397 13.83 -6.78 -5.63
C GLU A 397 14.64 -7.30 -6.82
N GLU A 398 15.49 -8.30 -6.62
CA GLU A 398 16.32 -8.87 -7.68
C GLU A 398 15.44 -9.55 -8.72
N LEU A 399 14.45 -10.33 -8.27
CA LEU A 399 13.50 -10.99 -9.16
C LEU A 399 12.58 -9.98 -9.85
N ARG A 400 12.09 -8.95 -9.15
CA ARG A 400 11.24 -7.91 -9.74
C ARG A 400 11.96 -7.07 -10.80
N CYS A 401 13.28 -6.90 -10.70
CA CYS A 401 14.08 -6.21 -11.72
C CYS A 401 14.22 -7.03 -13.01
N GLU A 402 14.17 -8.36 -12.92
CA GLU A 402 14.44 -9.28 -14.02
C GLU A 402 13.18 -9.93 -14.61
N PHE A 403 12.14 -10.07 -13.78
CA PHE A 403 10.92 -10.80 -14.09
C PHE A 403 9.67 -9.98 -13.78
N GLN A 404 8.63 -10.22 -14.58
CA GLN A 404 7.26 -9.84 -14.30
C GLN A 404 6.39 -11.09 -14.15
N VAL A 405 5.40 -11.05 -13.26
CA VAL A 405 4.58 -12.22 -12.91
C VAL A 405 3.22 -12.17 -13.58
N TRP A 406 2.87 -13.24 -14.29
CA TRP A 406 1.55 -13.46 -14.88
C TRP A 406 0.92 -14.73 -14.31
N GLU A 407 -0.38 -14.69 -14.01
CA GLU A 407 -1.14 -15.81 -13.45
C GLU A 407 -2.28 -16.20 -14.40
N ILE A 408 -2.35 -17.48 -14.79
CA ILE A 408 -3.45 -18.01 -15.60
C ILE A 408 -4.57 -18.53 -14.70
N TYR A 409 -5.80 -18.06 -14.90
CA TYR A 409 -7.02 -18.65 -14.35
C TYR A 409 -7.78 -19.39 -15.45
N TYR A 410 -8.08 -20.68 -15.27
CA TYR A 410 -8.78 -21.48 -16.28
C TYR A 410 -9.78 -22.47 -15.68
N PRO A 411 -10.82 -22.88 -16.44
CA PRO A 411 -11.76 -23.91 -15.99
C PRO A 411 -11.07 -25.27 -15.87
N THR A 412 -10.94 -25.79 -14.65
CA THR A 412 -10.21 -27.03 -14.39
C THR A 412 -10.99 -28.30 -14.68
N ASN A 413 -12.30 -28.20 -14.95
CA ASN A 413 -13.18 -29.32 -15.31
C ASN A 413 -13.10 -29.68 -16.80
N MET A 414 -12.36 -28.91 -17.60
CA MET A 414 -12.15 -29.17 -19.02
C MET A 414 -11.08 -30.25 -19.25
N PRO A 415 -11.18 -31.03 -20.34
CA PRO A 415 -10.14 -31.98 -20.73
C PRO A 415 -8.77 -31.29 -20.87
N VAL A 416 -7.71 -31.92 -20.37
CA VAL A 416 -6.35 -31.35 -20.38
C VAL A 416 -5.90 -30.83 -21.75
N PRO A 417 -6.13 -31.53 -22.90
CA PRO A 417 -5.78 -31.00 -24.21
C PRO A 417 -6.55 -29.71 -24.57
N ALA A 418 -7.81 -29.61 -24.17
CA ALA A 418 -8.64 -28.42 -24.39
C ALA A 418 -8.14 -27.23 -23.57
N SER A 419 -7.86 -27.44 -22.27
CA SER A 419 -7.27 -26.40 -21.42
C SER A 419 -5.91 -25.95 -21.95
N HIS A 420 -5.07 -26.88 -22.40
CA HIS A 420 -3.77 -26.58 -23.01
C HIS A 420 -3.92 -25.67 -24.24
N ALA A 421 -4.77 -26.05 -25.20
CA ALA A 421 -4.96 -25.25 -26.41
C ALA A 421 -5.53 -23.86 -26.13
N ALA A 422 -6.50 -23.75 -25.21
CA ALA A 422 -7.08 -22.47 -24.84
C ALA A 422 -6.07 -21.55 -24.11
N ILE A 423 -5.31 -22.08 -23.16
CA ILE A 423 -4.23 -21.31 -22.48
C ILE A 423 -3.17 -20.87 -23.49
N ARG A 424 -2.78 -21.76 -24.43
CA ARG A 424 -1.83 -21.44 -25.49
C ARG A 424 -2.30 -20.27 -26.34
N GLN A 425 -3.58 -20.25 -26.70
CA GLN A 425 -4.18 -19.17 -27.48
C GLN A 425 -4.18 -17.85 -26.72
N VAL A 426 -4.58 -17.85 -25.44
CA VAL A 426 -4.59 -16.65 -24.60
C VAL A 426 -3.19 -16.08 -24.43
N LEU A 427 -2.20 -16.93 -24.13
CA LEU A 427 -0.82 -16.49 -23.95
C LEU A 427 -0.23 -15.93 -25.25
N ALA A 428 -0.46 -16.60 -26.40
CA ALA A 428 -0.02 -16.10 -27.70
C ALA A 428 -0.67 -14.76 -28.06
N ALA A 429 -1.98 -14.61 -27.81
CA ALA A 429 -2.69 -13.37 -28.09
C ALA A 429 -2.18 -12.20 -27.22
N ALA A 430 -1.91 -12.45 -25.94
CA ALA A 430 -1.36 -11.45 -25.04
C ALA A 430 0.06 -11.03 -25.46
N LEU A 431 0.94 -11.98 -25.76
CA LEU A 431 2.30 -11.68 -26.23
C LEU A 431 2.27 -10.91 -27.55
N HIS A 432 1.46 -11.34 -28.53
CA HIS A 432 1.33 -10.63 -29.79
C HIS A 432 0.77 -9.20 -29.61
N HIS A 433 -0.09 -8.98 -28.62
CA HIS A 433 -0.60 -7.65 -28.30
C HIS A 433 0.49 -6.72 -27.75
N PHE A 434 1.32 -7.22 -26.83
CA PHE A 434 2.33 -6.41 -26.13
C PHE A 434 3.70 -6.34 -26.84
N ASP A 435 4.04 -7.35 -27.64
CA ASP A 435 5.30 -7.48 -28.39
C ASP A 435 5.03 -8.18 -29.73
N PRO A 436 4.37 -7.49 -30.69
CA PRO A 436 3.89 -8.08 -31.94
C PRO A 436 5.02 -8.61 -32.84
N ASP A 437 6.20 -8.00 -32.75
CA ASP A 437 7.38 -8.35 -33.55
C ASP A 437 8.26 -9.42 -32.88
N GLU A 438 7.91 -9.83 -31.65
CA GLU A 438 8.67 -10.78 -30.82
C GLU A 438 10.15 -10.34 -30.71
N GLU A 439 10.44 -9.10 -30.34
CA GLU A 439 11.83 -8.61 -30.25
C GLU A 439 12.30 -8.40 -28.81
N THR A 440 11.39 -8.44 -27.83
CA THR A 440 11.67 -8.05 -26.46
C THR A 440 12.07 -9.24 -25.57
N LEU A 441 12.66 -8.95 -24.40
CA LEU A 441 13.00 -9.98 -23.41
C LEU A 441 11.76 -10.70 -22.86
N ALA A 442 10.59 -10.06 -22.92
CA ALA A 442 9.33 -10.64 -22.48
C ALA A 442 8.92 -11.83 -23.36
N SER A 443 9.20 -11.79 -24.66
CA SER A 443 8.87 -12.85 -25.62
C SER A 443 9.93 -13.95 -25.76
N HIS A 444 11.16 -13.74 -25.27
CA HIS A 444 12.29 -14.66 -25.45
C HIS A 444 12.89 -15.23 -24.16
N GLY A 445 12.17 -15.17 -23.04
CA GLY A 445 12.68 -15.65 -21.75
C GLY A 445 11.61 -16.18 -20.82
N LEU A 446 10.55 -16.79 -21.37
CA LEU A 446 9.41 -17.23 -20.58
C LEU A 446 9.79 -18.39 -19.63
N VAL A 447 9.36 -18.25 -18.38
CA VAL A 447 9.43 -19.29 -17.37
C VAL A 447 8.02 -19.74 -17.04
N LEU A 448 7.70 -21.02 -17.29
CA LEU A 448 6.42 -21.60 -16.89
C LEU A 448 6.56 -22.27 -15.52
N ILE A 449 5.67 -21.95 -14.59
CA ILE A 449 5.57 -22.63 -13.29
C ILE A 449 4.22 -23.33 -13.21
N GLY A 450 4.23 -24.66 -13.16
CA GLY A 450 3.01 -25.46 -13.13
C GLY A 450 2.87 -26.22 -11.82
N HIS A 451 1.75 -26.02 -11.12
CA HIS A 451 1.39 -26.77 -9.92
C HIS A 451 0.38 -27.88 -10.24
N SER A 452 0.63 -29.11 -9.75
CA SER A 452 -0.28 -30.25 -9.94
C SER A 452 -0.65 -30.44 -11.42
N MET A 453 -1.93 -30.47 -11.78
CA MET A 453 -2.41 -30.54 -13.18
C MET A 453 -1.89 -29.40 -14.06
N GLY A 454 -1.63 -28.22 -13.49
CA GLY A 454 -1.01 -27.10 -14.21
C GLY A 454 0.41 -27.42 -14.69
N GLY A 455 1.14 -28.31 -14.01
CA GLY A 455 2.42 -28.83 -14.49
C GLY A 455 2.28 -29.78 -15.67
N LEU A 456 1.16 -30.50 -15.81
CA LEU A 456 0.89 -31.26 -17.04
C LEU A 456 0.68 -30.32 -18.22
N LEU A 457 -0.09 -29.24 -18.01
CA LEU A 457 -0.31 -28.20 -19.02
C LEU A 457 1.00 -27.52 -19.42
N ALA A 458 1.82 -27.09 -18.44
CA ALA A 458 3.13 -26.51 -18.69
C ALA A 458 4.08 -27.46 -19.43
N ARG A 459 4.02 -28.77 -19.16
CA ARG A 459 4.77 -29.77 -19.92
C ARG A 459 4.30 -29.86 -21.37
N LEU A 460 2.99 -29.82 -21.63
CA LEU A 460 2.44 -29.83 -22.99
C LEU A 460 2.87 -28.59 -23.78
N MET A 461 2.97 -27.43 -23.13
CA MET A 461 3.45 -26.19 -23.75
C MET A 461 4.88 -26.30 -24.31
N VAL A 462 5.71 -27.21 -23.80
CA VAL A 462 7.10 -27.44 -24.29
C VAL A 462 7.27 -28.80 -24.98
N SER A 463 6.18 -29.48 -25.30
CA SER A 463 6.19 -30.77 -25.99
C SER A 463 5.80 -30.62 -27.46
N THR A 464 6.24 -31.57 -28.28
CA THR A 464 5.74 -31.74 -29.65
C THR A 464 4.72 -32.88 -29.69
N ALA A 465 3.57 -32.61 -30.29
CA ALA A 465 2.66 -33.64 -30.76
C ALA A 465 2.37 -33.36 -32.24
N ASP A 466 2.69 -34.32 -33.11
CA ASP A 466 2.32 -34.25 -34.52
C ASP A 466 1.30 -35.36 -34.84
N GLN A 467 1.69 -36.39 -35.58
CA GLN A 467 0.76 -37.46 -35.96
C GLN A 467 0.50 -38.48 -34.85
N GLN A 468 1.22 -38.43 -33.73
CA GLN A 468 1.18 -39.48 -32.70
C GLN A 468 -0.18 -39.52 -31.99
N LEU A 469 -0.69 -38.37 -31.53
CA LEU A 469 -1.99 -38.27 -30.87
C LEU A 469 -3.14 -38.50 -31.85
N TRP A 470 -3.00 -38.01 -33.09
CA TRP A 470 -3.94 -38.29 -34.17
C TRP A 470 -4.03 -39.79 -34.50
N LYS A 471 -2.90 -40.48 -34.61
CA LYS A 471 -2.86 -41.94 -34.83
C LYS A 471 -3.46 -42.71 -33.66
N TRP A 472 -3.16 -42.29 -32.43
CA TRP A 472 -3.77 -42.88 -31.24
C TRP A 472 -5.30 -42.72 -31.25
N ALA A 473 -5.79 -41.50 -31.50
CA ALA A 473 -7.21 -41.22 -31.57
C ALA A 473 -7.90 -42.03 -32.68
N ALA A 474 -7.25 -42.20 -33.84
CA ALA A 474 -7.77 -43.01 -34.95
C ALA A 474 -7.79 -44.52 -34.66
N SER A 475 -6.93 -44.99 -33.74
CA SER A 475 -6.84 -46.41 -33.36
C SER A 475 -7.80 -46.81 -32.24
N ASP A 476 -8.38 -45.84 -31.52
CA ASP A 476 -9.33 -46.11 -30.45
C ASP A 476 -10.75 -46.21 -31.01
N ALA A 477 -11.32 -47.41 -31.00
CA ALA A 477 -12.66 -47.67 -31.52
C ALA A 477 -13.78 -46.89 -30.79
N ARG A 478 -13.48 -46.25 -29.65
CA ARG A 478 -14.41 -45.36 -28.93
C ARG A 478 -14.45 -43.94 -29.52
N ILE A 479 -13.49 -43.59 -30.38
CA ILE A 479 -13.33 -42.26 -30.99
C ILE A 479 -13.65 -42.37 -32.48
N ASP A 480 -14.82 -41.86 -32.89
CA ASP A 480 -15.23 -41.81 -34.28
C ASP A 480 -14.74 -40.53 -34.95
N LEU A 481 -13.53 -40.58 -35.54
CA LEU A 481 -12.92 -39.44 -36.23
C LEU A 481 -13.63 -39.06 -37.54
N ASP A 482 -14.36 -39.98 -38.17
CA ASP A 482 -15.07 -39.72 -39.43
C ASP A 482 -16.32 -38.86 -39.20
N ARG A 483 -16.99 -39.06 -38.05
CA ARG A 483 -18.08 -38.18 -37.58
C ARG A 483 -17.62 -36.78 -37.19
N LEU A 484 -16.31 -36.60 -36.97
CA LEU A 484 -15.67 -35.34 -36.56
C LEU A 484 -15.15 -34.51 -37.76
N GLY A 485 -15.41 -34.91 -39.00
CA GLY A 485 -14.91 -34.24 -40.21
C GLY A 485 -15.19 -32.72 -40.28
N SER A 486 -16.31 -32.25 -39.72
CA SER A 486 -16.65 -30.81 -39.62
C SER A 486 -15.97 -30.08 -38.45
N ILE A 487 -15.43 -30.81 -37.47
CA ILE A 487 -14.82 -30.31 -36.23
C ILE A 487 -13.30 -30.50 -36.26
N ARG A 488 -12.75 -31.11 -37.33
CA ARG A 488 -11.32 -31.42 -37.47
C ARG A 488 -10.42 -30.20 -37.25
N SER A 489 -10.79 -29.03 -37.75
CA SER A 489 -10.05 -27.77 -37.52
C SER A 489 -10.07 -27.30 -36.06
N GLN A 490 -11.12 -27.63 -35.30
CA GLN A 490 -11.22 -27.34 -33.87
C GLN A 490 -10.45 -28.36 -33.01
N LEU A 491 -10.30 -29.59 -33.51
CA LEU A 491 -9.54 -30.64 -32.83
C LEU A 491 -8.04 -30.58 -33.11
N ASP A 492 -7.61 -30.03 -34.24
CA ASP A 492 -6.19 -29.99 -34.61
C ASP A 492 -5.33 -29.31 -33.54
N PRO A 493 -5.69 -28.14 -32.97
CA PRO A 493 -4.93 -27.52 -31.88
C PRO A 493 -4.84 -28.38 -30.60
N LEU A 494 -5.76 -29.33 -30.40
CA LEU A 494 -5.78 -30.22 -29.24
C LEU A 494 -4.82 -31.41 -29.42
N LEU A 495 -4.63 -31.85 -30.65
CA LEU A 495 -3.93 -33.10 -31.00
C LEU A 495 -2.59 -32.87 -31.71
N ARG A 496 -2.39 -31.68 -32.28
CA ARG A 496 -1.16 -31.26 -32.96
C ARG A 496 -0.69 -29.92 -32.41
N PHE A 497 0.53 -29.90 -31.87
CA PHE A 497 1.16 -28.71 -31.34
C PHE A 497 2.69 -28.84 -31.30
N GLN A 498 3.38 -27.71 -31.33
CA GLN A 498 4.82 -27.59 -31.15
C GLN A 498 5.12 -26.87 -29.82
N PRO A 499 6.36 -26.93 -29.32
CA PRO A 499 6.78 -26.09 -28.21
C PRO A 499 6.35 -24.64 -28.41
N PHE A 500 5.90 -23.99 -27.35
CA PHE A 500 5.54 -22.58 -27.36
C PHE A 500 6.81 -21.75 -27.54
N SER A 501 6.80 -20.80 -28.48
CA SER A 501 7.95 -19.95 -28.76
C SER A 501 8.35 -19.17 -27.50
N GLY A 502 9.64 -18.98 -27.29
CA GLY A 502 10.15 -18.16 -26.18
C GLY A 502 10.19 -18.81 -24.80
N VAL A 503 9.66 -20.03 -24.60
CA VAL A 503 9.78 -20.73 -23.32
C VAL A 503 11.19 -21.29 -23.14
N GLU A 504 11.91 -20.79 -22.14
CA GLU A 504 13.27 -21.22 -21.81
C GLU A 504 13.31 -22.20 -20.63
N ARG A 505 12.33 -22.12 -19.72
CA ARG A 505 12.33 -22.92 -18.49
C ARG A 505 10.93 -23.32 -18.06
N VAL A 506 10.82 -24.53 -17.53
CA VAL A 506 9.62 -25.02 -16.86
C VAL A 506 9.96 -25.54 -15.47
N VAL A 507 9.17 -25.13 -14.47
CA VAL A 507 9.26 -25.58 -13.08
C VAL A 507 7.99 -26.35 -12.73
N PHE A 508 8.16 -27.59 -12.27
CA PHE A 508 7.07 -28.48 -11.89
C PHE A 508 6.97 -28.58 -10.37
N ILE A 509 5.78 -28.33 -9.83
CA ILE A 509 5.50 -28.42 -8.39
C ILE A 509 4.39 -29.44 -8.19
N ALA A 510 4.69 -30.54 -7.50
CA ALA A 510 3.74 -31.61 -7.20
C ALA A 510 2.97 -32.14 -8.44
N THR A 511 3.62 -32.18 -9.60
CA THR A 511 2.98 -32.53 -10.88
C THR A 511 2.85 -34.06 -11.04
N PRO A 512 1.64 -34.59 -11.29
CA PRO A 512 1.41 -36.03 -11.43
C PRO A 512 1.76 -36.53 -12.83
N HIS A 513 3.04 -36.52 -13.21
CA HIS A 513 3.48 -36.92 -14.55
C HIS A 513 3.11 -38.38 -14.92
N ARG A 514 2.85 -39.22 -13.93
CA ARG A 514 2.50 -40.64 -14.08
C ARG A 514 1.10 -41.00 -13.59
N GLY A 515 0.25 -39.99 -13.33
CA GLY A 515 -1.05 -40.17 -12.67
C GLY A 515 -0.97 -39.93 -11.18
#